data_AF-C9QKE5-F1
#
_entry.id   AF-C9QKE5-F1
#
_cell.length_a   1.000
_cell.length_b   1.000
_cell.length_c   1.000
_cell.angle_alpha   90.00
_cell.angle_beta   90.00
_cell.angle_gamma   90.00
#
_symmetry.space_group_name_H-M   'P 1'
#
loop_
_entity.id
_entity.type
_entity.pdbx_description
1 polymer ?
#
loop_
_entity_poly.entity_id
_entity_poly.type
_entity_poly.pdbx_seq_one_letter_code
_entity_poly.pdbx_strand_id
1 'polypeptide(L)'
;MDTSVIENVLTSTVFMGIAAFVARSLFTHYLNKDISNFKQQLQNDASKQVESYKSELEKDRLRLQISYGGIFEKQANAILELYQYLLKLDQARYLAVHDSKLPTDRRKEFMPHWREIRNKYSELRVLLPEHIDQDLEDFFSQMFKNILKYNSLDQRLTSNVSDEEYEKIEEAQEEVFQFLEQKIPALQESLISEMRKTLGVHIEK
;
A
#
# COMPACT_ATOMS: atom_id res chain seq x y z
N MET A 1 -59.53 -73.41 41.82
CA MET A 1 -58.51 -72.52 41.26
C MET A 1 -58.27 -71.46 42.30
N ASP A 2 -57.13 -71.54 42.98
CA ASP A 2 -56.86 -70.77 44.19
C ASP A 2 -56.66 -69.29 43.86
N THR A 3 -57.54 -68.45 44.39
CA THR A 3 -57.52 -66.99 44.28
C THR A 3 -56.19 -66.38 44.73
N SER A 4 -55.48 -67.06 45.64
CA SER A 4 -54.14 -66.69 46.11
C SER A 4 -53.05 -66.75 45.03
N VAL A 5 -53.16 -67.65 44.05
CA VAL A 5 -52.20 -67.73 42.93
C VAL A 5 -52.41 -66.56 41.97
N ILE A 6 -53.66 -66.16 41.74
CA ILE A 6 -54.02 -65.03 40.87
C ILE A 6 -53.60 -63.70 41.52
N GLU A 7 -53.80 -63.52 42.83
CA GLU A 7 -53.32 -62.35 43.57
C GLU A 7 -51.79 -62.22 43.57
N ASN A 8 -51.06 -63.32 43.76
CA ASN A 8 -49.59 -63.31 43.73
C ASN A 8 -49.03 -63.00 42.33
N VAL A 9 -49.68 -63.48 41.27
CA VAL A 9 -49.29 -63.17 39.89
C VAL A 9 -49.62 -61.71 39.54
N LEU A 10 -50.77 -61.20 39.96
CA LEU A 10 -51.16 -59.80 39.75
C LEU A 10 -50.24 -58.82 40.50
N THR A 11 -49.94 -59.08 41.76
CA THR A 11 -49.02 -58.24 42.55
C THR A 11 -47.61 -58.27 41.98
N SER A 12 -47.10 -59.42 41.56
CA SER A 12 -45.80 -59.53 40.90
C SER A 12 -45.75 -58.74 39.58
N THR A 13 -46.81 -58.81 38.76
CA THR A 13 -46.91 -58.09 37.49
C THR A 13 -46.96 -56.56 37.67
N VAL A 14 -47.72 -56.09 38.66
CA VAL A 14 -47.79 -54.66 39.01
C VAL A 14 -46.43 -54.16 39.52
N PHE A 15 -45.75 -54.93 40.37
CA PHE A 15 -44.41 -54.58 40.87
C PHE A 15 -43.38 -54.52 39.74
N MET A 16 -43.43 -55.47 38.79
CA MET A 16 -42.57 -55.48 37.61
C MET A 16 -42.86 -54.29 36.69
N GLY A 17 -44.13 -53.90 36.53
CA GLY A 17 -44.53 -52.72 35.77
C GLY A 17 -44.01 -51.42 36.39
N ILE A 18 -44.11 -51.27 37.71
CA ILE A 18 -43.57 -50.12 38.44
C ILE A 18 -42.04 -50.10 38.34
N ALA A 19 -41.37 -51.23 38.54
CA ALA A 19 -39.92 -51.34 38.43
C ALA A 19 -39.42 -51.01 37.01
N ALA A 20 -40.09 -51.52 35.97
CA ALA A 20 -39.77 -51.20 34.58
C ALA A 20 -39.99 -49.71 34.26
N PHE A 21 -41.05 -49.10 34.79
CA PHE A 21 -41.32 -47.67 34.63
C PHE A 21 -40.24 -46.81 35.31
N VAL A 22 -39.85 -47.13 36.55
CA VAL A 22 -38.79 -46.43 37.28
C VAL A 22 -37.44 -46.60 36.57
N ALA A 23 -37.09 -47.82 36.16
CA ALA A 23 -35.87 -48.09 35.41
C ALA A 23 -35.82 -47.28 34.10
N ARG A 24 -36.92 -47.26 33.34
CA ARG A 24 -37.05 -46.44 32.12
C ARG A 24 -36.91 -44.95 32.42
N SER A 25 -37.53 -44.47 33.49
CA SER A 25 -37.48 -43.06 33.90
C SER A 25 -36.05 -42.64 34.26
N LEU A 26 -35.34 -43.44 35.06
CA LEU A 26 -33.94 -43.20 35.43
C LEU A 26 -33.02 -43.23 34.21
N PHE A 27 -33.19 -44.20 33.31
CA PHE A 27 -32.40 -44.29 32.08
C PHE A 27 -32.63 -43.08 31.16
N THR A 28 -33.90 -42.67 31.00
CA THR A 28 -34.27 -41.51 30.18
C THR A 28 -33.75 -40.22 30.79
N HIS A 29 -33.82 -40.07 32.12
CA HIS A 29 -33.28 -38.92 32.82
C HIS A 29 -31.75 -38.84 32.70
N TYR A 30 -31.05 -39.96 32.84
CA TYR A 30 -29.60 -40.02 32.68
C TYR A 30 -29.18 -39.66 31.24
N LEU A 31 -29.83 -40.26 30.23
CA LEU A 31 -29.58 -39.93 28.82
C LEU A 31 -29.86 -38.46 28.49
N ASN A 32 -30.97 -37.91 28.99
CA ASN A 32 -31.31 -36.51 28.79
C ASN A 32 -30.27 -35.57 29.44
N LYS A 33 -29.78 -35.94 30.63
CA LYS A 33 -28.71 -35.20 31.31
C LYS A 33 -27.42 -35.24 30.49
N ASP A 34 -27.04 -36.40 29.98
CA ASP A 34 -25.81 -36.57 29.20
C ASP A 34 -25.88 -35.83 27.86
N ILE A 35 -27.01 -35.90 27.16
CA ILE A 35 -27.28 -35.12 25.93
C ILE A 35 -27.22 -33.61 26.24
N SER A 36 -27.79 -33.17 27.36
CA SER A 36 -27.74 -31.77 27.77
C SER A 36 -26.32 -31.31 28.06
N ASN A 37 -25.54 -32.14 28.79
CA ASN A 37 -24.13 -31.84 29.10
C ASN A 37 -23.29 -31.79 27.82
N PHE A 38 -23.45 -32.76 26.92
CA PHE A 38 -22.73 -32.79 25.65
C PHE A 38 -23.08 -31.59 24.78
N LYS A 39 -24.37 -31.23 24.68
CA LYS A 39 -24.81 -30.04 23.95
C LYS A 39 -24.21 -28.76 24.55
N GLN A 40 -24.17 -28.65 25.87
CA GLN A 40 -23.59 -27.50 26.55
C GLN A 40 -22.07 -27.42 26.34
N GLN A 41 -21.36 -28.55 26.39
CA GLN A 41 -19.93 -28.63 26.07
C GLN A 41 -19.66 -28.20 24.63
N LEU A 42 -20.39 -28.75 23.66
CA LEU A 42 -20.25 -28.39 22.25
C LEU A 42 -20.50 -26.89 22.02
N GLN A 43 -21.51 -26.32 22.67
CA GLN A 43 -21.81 -24.89 22.57
C GLN A 43 -20.73 -24.03 23.20
N ASN A 44 -20.19 -24.44 24.35
CA ASN A 44 -19.08 -23.74 25.00
C ASN A 44 -17.81 -23.79 24.15
N ASP A 45 -17.48 -24.96 23.59
CA ASP A 45 -16.31 -25.14 22.73
C ASP A 45 -16.45 -24.34 21.43
N ALA A 46 -17.62 -24.37 20.80
CA ALA A 46 -17.92 -23.55 19.63
C ALA A 46 -17.82 -22.05 19.95
N SER A 47 -18.37 -21.61 21.08
CA SER A 47 -18.29 -20.21 21.51
C SER A 47 -16.85 -19.79 21.77
N LYS A 48 -16.05 -20.67 22.40
CA LYS A 48 -14.63 -20.44 22.64
C LYS A 48 -13.82 -20.33 21.35
N GLN A 49 -14.10 -21.20 20.38
CA GLN A 49 -13.44 -21.15 19.06
C GLN A 49 -13.83 -19.91 18.27
N VAL A 50 -15.11 -19.52 18.30
CA VAL A 50 -15.57 -18.27 17.66
C VAL A 50 -14.88 -17.07 18.28
N GLU A 51 -14.75 -17.03 19.60
CA GLU A 51 -14.09 -15.93 20.30
C GLU A 51 -12.58 -15.90 20.01
N SER A 52 -11.92 -17.06 19.94
CA SER A 52 -10.51 -17.12 19.54
C SER A 52 -10.29 -16.62 18.11
N TYR A 53 -11.15 -17.03 17.17
CA TYR A 53 -11.07 -16.57 15.78
C TYR A 53 -11.33 -15.07 15.66
N LYS A 54 -12.30 -14.53 16.38
CA LYS A 54 -12.55 -13.08 16.43
C LYS A 54 -11.31 -12.33 16.96
N SER A 55 -10.72 -12.82 18.05
CA SER A 55 -9.52 -12.21 18.63
C SER A 55 -8.32 -12.25 17.69
N GLU A 56 -8.11 -13.36 16.98
CA GLU A 56 -7.05 -13.47 15.96
C GLU A 56 -7.27 -12.51 14.80
N LEU A 57 -8.50 -12.45 14.28
CA LEU A 57 -8.85 -11.58 13.17
C LEU A 57 -8.73 -10.09 13.55
N GLU A 58 -9.06 -9.72 14.79
CA GLU A 58 -8.86 -8.37 15.30
C GLU A 58 -7.38 -8.02 15.46
N LYS A 59 -6.54 -8.95 15.92
CA LYS A 59 -5.08 -8.76 15.97
C LYS A 59 -4.49 -8.56 14.58
N ASP A 60 -4.91 -9.37 13.60
CA ASP A 60 -4.43 -9.25 12.23
C ASP A 60 -4.89 -7.96 11.58
N ARG A 61 -6.15 -7.56 11.80
CA ARG A 61 -6.65 -6.23 11.39
C ARG A 61 -5.81 -5.12 11.99
N LEU A 62 -5.51 -5.16 13.28
CA LEU A 62 -4.69 -4.14 13.95
C LEU A 62 -3.27 -4.10 13.38
N ARG A 63 -2.66 -5.27 13.16
CA ARG A 63 -1.33 -5.38 12.55
C ARG A 63 -1.34 -4.76 11.16
N LEU A 64 -2.31 -5.11 10.32
CA LEU A 64 -2.47 -4.51 8.99
C LEU A 64 -2.66 -3.00 9.09
N GLN A 65 -3.51 -2.52 10.00
CA GLN A 65 -3.73 -1.09 10.19
C GLN A 65 -2.44 -0.34 10.59
N ILE A 66 -1.64 -0.91 11.49
CA ILE A 66 -0.35 -0.33 11.90
C ILE A 66 0.66 -0.37 10.74
N SER A 67 0.78 -1.52 10.08
CA SER A 67 1.70 -1.69 8.94
C SER A 67 1.33 -0.77 7.79
N TYR A 68 0.06 -0.70 7.41
CA TYR A 68 -0.43 0.19 6.37
C TYR A 68 -0.28 1.65 6.77
N GLY A 69 -0.60 2.03 8.01
CA GLY A 69 -0.42 3.41 8.49
C GLY A 69 1.01 3.90 8.34
N GLY A 70 1.99 3.12 8.81
CA GLY A 70 3.41 3.49 8.69
C GLY A 70 3.95 3.43 7.25
N ILE A 71 3.44 2.53 6.41
CA ILE A 71 3.82 2.46 4.99
C ILE A 71 3.26 3.68 4.25
N PHE A 72 1.96 3.97 4.36
CA PHE A 72 1.35 5.10 3.68
C PHE A 72 1.97 6.44 4.11
N GLU A 73 2.31 6.59 5.39
CA GLU A 73 3.05 7.76 5.86
C GLU A 73 4.41 7.91 5.18
N LYS A 74 5.18 6.82 5.08
CA LYS A 74 6.47 6.83 4.38
C LYS A 74 6.33 7.12 2.89
N GLN A 75 5.31 6.56 2.24
CA GLN A 75 5.03 6.82 0.83
C GLN A 75 4.62 8.28 0.60
N ALA A 76 3.74 8.83 1.44
CA ALA A 76 3.35 10.23 1.39
C ALA A 76 4.57 11.14 1.58
N ASN A 77 5.42 10.86 2.56
CA ASN A 77 6.65 11.63 2.78
C ASN A 77 7.59 11.55 1.56
N ALA A 78 7.78 10.37 0.97
CA ALA A 78 8.60 10.20 -0.23
C ALA A 78 8.07 11.02 -1.42
N ILE A 79 6.76 10.97 -1.67
CA ILE A 79 6.10 11.75 -2.73
C ILE A 79 6.25 13.26 -2.46
N LEU A 80 6.07 13.70 -1.21
CA LEU A 80 6.21 15.10 -0.80
C LEU A 80 7.63 15.63 -1.04
N GLU A 81 8.64 14.85 -0.62
CA GLU A 81 10.04 15.22 -0.80
C GLU A 81 10.39 15.37 -2.28
N LEU A 82 10.02 14.40 -3.11
CA LEU A 82 10.27 14.47 -4.56
C LEU A 82 9.55 15.64 -5.22
N TYR A 83 8.33 15.94 -4.79
CA TYR A 83 7.60 17.10 -5.26
C TYR A 83 8.33 18.42 -4.93
N GLN A 84 8.85 18.57 -3.71
CA GLN A 84 9.64 19.74 -3.34
C GLN A 84 10.92 19.88 -4.18
N TYR A 85 11.58 18.75 -4.49
CA TYR A 85 12.74 18.77 -5.37
C TYR A 85 12.40 19.09 -6.83
N LEU A 86 11.25 18.65 -7.34
CA LEU A 86 10.76 19.05 -8.67
C LEU A 86 10.44 20.54 -8.72
N LEU A 87 9.87 21.12 -7.67
CA LEU A 87 9.64 22.57 -7.60
C LEU A 87 10.95 23.35 -7.65
N LYS A 88 11.97 22.92 -6.89
CA LYS A 88 13.31 23.53 -6.95
C LYS A 88 13.92 23.41 -8.35
N LEU A 89 13.76 22.25 -8.99
CA LEU A 89 14.24 22.03 -10.34
C LEU A 89 13.55 22.95 -11.36
N ASP A 90 12.24 23.14 -11.24
CA ASP A 90 11.48 24.03 -12.12
C ASP A 90 11.86 25.51 -11.91
N GLN A 91 12.05 25.92 -10.65
CA GLN A 91 12.56 27.26 -10.34
C GLN A 91 13.95 27.48 -10.94
N ALA A 92 14.84 26.51 -10.81
CA ALA A 92 16.17 26.57 -11.39
C ALA A 92 16.14 26.61 -12.93
N ARG A 93 15.22 25.86 -13.55
CA ARG A 93 14.95 25.94 -15.00
C ARG A 93 14.50 27.36 -15.38
N TYR A 94 13.53 27.93 -14.67
CA TYR A 94 13.02 29.27 -14.95
C TYR A 94 14.12 30.33 -14.87
N LEU A 95 14.93 30.32 -13.82
CA LEU A 95 16.07 31.23 -13.65
C LEU A 95 17.12 31.04 -14.74
N ALA A 96 17.44 29.79 -15.08
CA ALA A 96 18.35 29.45 -16.16
C ALA A 96 17.86 30.00 -17.51
N VAL A 97 16.56 29.97 -17.81
CA VAL A 97 16.03 30.48 -19.08
C VAL A 97 15.98 32.01 -19.09
N HIS A 98 15.47 32.63 -18.02
CA HIS A 98 15.06 34.04 -18.05
C HIS A 98 16.04 35.03 -17.39
N ASP A 99 16.89 34.59 -16.47
CA ASP A 99 17.77 35.49 -15.68
C ASP A 99 19.26 35.30 -15.99
N SER A 100 19.63 34.17 -16.59
CA SER A 100 21.01 33.91 -16.99
C SER A 100 21.43 34.75 -18.20
N LYS A 101 22.45 35.59 -17.99
CA LYS A 101 23.06 36.44 -19.03
C LYS A 101 23.94 35.68 -20.01
N LEU A 102 24.48 34.53 -19.60
CA LEU A 102 25.35 33.68 -20.41
C LEU A 102 24.84 32.23 -20.43
N PRO A 103 24.93 31.52 -21.57
CA PRO A 103 24.55 30.10 -21.67
C PRO A 103 25.26 29.19 -20.65
N THR A 104 26.51 29.51 -20.30
CA THR A 104 27.30 28.77 -19.31
C THR A 104 26.79 28.91 -17.88
N ASP A 105 26.07 29.99 -17.57
CA ASP A 105 25.53 30.24 -16.22
C ASP A 105 24.24 29.46 -16.00
N ARG A 106 23.42 29.30 -17.07
CA ARG A 106 22.21 28.45 -17.09
C ARG A 106 22.46 27.07 -16.49
N ARG A 107 23.55 26.44 -16.93
CA ARG A 107 23.93 25.08 -16.52
C ARG A 107 24.41 25.04 -15.07
N LYS A 108 25.19 26.04 -14.64
CA LYS A 108 25.72 26.10 -13.27
C LYS A 108 24.59 26.21 -12.24
N GLU A 109 23.52 26.91 -12.59
CA GLU A 109 22.34 27.07 -11.74
C GLU A 109 21.44 25.82 -11.77
N PHE A 110 21.26 25.19 -12.93
CA PHE A 110 20.36 24.03 -13.07
C PHE A 110 20.96 22.71 -12.53
N MET A 111 22.23 22.44 -12.81
CA MET A 111 22.83 21.11 -12.54
C MET A 111 22.88 20.67 -11.08
N PRO A 112 23.08 21.56 -10.08
CA PRO A 112 23.02 21.18 -8.67
C PRO A 112 21.66 20.58 -8.31
N HIS A 113 20.56 21.23 -8.71
CA HIS A 113 19.21 20.77 -8.44
C HIS A 113 18.88 19.47 -9.18
N TRP A 114 19.36 19.32 -10.41
CA TRP A 114 19.26 18.07 -11.15
C TRP A 114 19.90 16.88 -10.43
N ARG A 115 21.11 17.06 -9.90
CA ARG A 115 21.79 15.98 -9.14
C ARG A 115 21.07 15.69 -7.84
N GLU A 116 20.61 16.73 -7.15
CA GLU A 116 19.92 16.62 -5.87
C GLU A 116 18.66 15.77 -5.99
N ILE A 117 17.78 16.08 -6.95
CA ILE A 117 16.56 15.31 -7.17
C ILE A 117 16.86 13.87 -7.62
N ARG A 118 17.86 13.65 -8.47
CA ARG A 118 18.21 12.30 -8.93
C ARG A 118 18.70 11.42 -7.78
N ASN A 119 19.54 11.97 -6.90
CA ASN A 119 20.01 11.26 -5.71
C ASN A 119 18.83 10.90 -4.80
N LYS A 120 17.94 11.87 -4.56
CA LYS A 120 16.75 11.66 -3.72
C LYS A 120 15.79 10.64 -4.29
N TYR A 121 15.56 10.66 -5.61
CA TYR A 121 14.81 9.62 -6.30
C TYR A 121 15.41 8.23 -6.05
N SER A 122 16.73 8.06 -6.17
CA SER A 122 17.35 6.75 -5.92
C SER A 122 17.18 6.25 -4.47
N GLU A 123 17.14 7.16 -3.50
CA GLU A 123 16.90 6.84 -2.09
C GLU A 123 15.45 6.44 -1.83
N LEU A 124 14.50 7.12 -2.49
CA LEU A 124 13.08 7.04 -2.21
C LEU A 124 12.31 6.07 -3.12
N ARG A 125 12.92 5.63 -4.23
CA ARG A 125 12.30 4.80 -5.29
C ARG A 125 11.49 3.62 -4.77
N VAL A 126 12.00 2.90 -3.77
CA VAL A 126 11.33 1.70 -3.20
C VAL A 126 9.97 2.01 -2.55
N LEU A 127 9.75 3.28 -2.18
CA LEU A 127 8.51 3.73 -1.55
C LEU A 127 7.49 4.25 -2.58
N LEU A 128 7.89 4.42 -3.85
CA LEU A 128 7.02 5.02 -4.86
C LEU A 128 6.05 4.00 -5.43
N PRO A 129 4.83 4.44 -5.80
CA PRO A 129 3.96 3.65 -6.67
C PRO A 129 4.66 3.35 -8.00
N GLU A 130 4.42 2.16 -8.55
CA GLU A 130 5.10 1.66 -9.76
C GLU A 130 5.00 2.62 -10.96
N HIS A 131 3.84 3.25 -11.18
CA HIS A 131 3.67 4.19 -12.28
C HIS A 131 4.46 5.51 -12.08
N ILE A 132 4.54 6.01 -10.84
CA ILE A 132 5.36 7.19 -10.51
C ILE A 132 6.84 6.88 -10.70
N ASP A 133 7.25 5.67 -10.27
CA ASP A 133 8.62 5.20 -10.47
C ASP A 133 8.99 5.17 -11.95
N GLN A 134 8.12 4.59 -12.77
CA GLN A 134 8.31 4.52 -14.21
C GLN A 134 8.38 5.91 -14.86
N ASP A 135 7.45 6.81 -14.52
CA ASP A 135 7.42 8.18 -15.05
C ASP A 135 8.71 8.96 -14.71
N LEU A 136 9.19 8.83 -13.47
CA LEU A 136 10.42 9.47 -13.02
C LEU A 136 11.66 8.84 -13.68
N GLU A 137 11.74 7.51 -13.77
CA GLU A 137 12.84 6.81 -14.46
C GLU A 137 12.95 7.24 -15.91
N ASP A 138 11.82 7.33 -16.61
CA ASP A 138 11.76 7.75 -18.01
C ASP A 138 12.18 9.20 -18.18
N PHE A 139 11.76 10.08 -17.27
CA PHE A 139 12.24 11.46 -17.20
C PHE A 139 13.75 11.53 -16.96
N PHE A 140 14.27 10.79 -15.98
CA PHE A 140 15.68 10.77 -15.63
C PHE A 140 16.55 10.25 -16.77
N SER A 141 16.09 9.20 -17.45
CA SER A 141 16.76 8.60 -18.59
C SER A 141 16.82 9.53 -19.80
N GLN A 142 15.72 10.21 -20.12
CA GLN A 142 15.66 11.15 -21.24
C GLN A 142 16.54 12.38 -20.98
N MET A 143 16.47 12.95 -19.79
CA MET A 143 17.33 14.06 -19.40
C MET A 143 18.80 13.69 -19.38
N PHE A 144 19.16 12.48 -18.96
CA PHE A 144 20.55 12.05 -18.99
C PHE A 144 21.10 12.01 -20.43
N LYS A 145 20.33 11.47 -21.39
CA LYS A 145 20.71 11.48 -22.81
C LYS A 145 20.94 12.91 -23.32
N ASN A 146 20.04 13.81 -22.96
CA ASN A 146 20.11 15.23 -23.31
C ASN A 146 21.34 15.92 -22.72
N ILE A 147 21.65 15.67 -21.44
CA ILE A 147 22.85 16.20 -20.78
C ILE A 147 24.13 15.63 -21.42
N LEU A 148 24.14 14.37 -21.82
CA LEU A 148 25.29 13.78 -22.55
C LEU A 148 25.49 14.42 -23.92
N LYS A 149 24.41 14.59 -24.70
CA LYS A 149 24.42 15.30 -25.99
C LYS A 149 25.00 16.71 -25.79
N TYR A 150 24.47 17.44 -24.82
CA TYR A 150 24.95 18.77 -24.46
C TYR A 150 26.44 18.79 -24.11
N ASN A 151 26.89 17.95 -23.17
CA ASN A 151 28.30 17.93 -22.72
C ASN A 151 29.26 17.62 -23.88
N SER A 152 28.86 16.75 -24.82
CA SER A 152 29.67 16.42 -25.98
C SER A 152 29.86 17.61 -26.93
N LEU A 153 28.86 18.48 -27.03
CA LEU A 153 28.93 19.69 -27.86
C LEU A 153 29.66 20.83 -27.13
N ASP A 154 29.47 20.97 -25.82
CA ASP A 154 30.16 21.94 -24.96
C ASP A 154 31.69 21.71 -24.93
N GLN A 155 32.13 20.45 -24.90
CA GLN A 155 33.57 20.12 -25.02
C GLN A 155 34.15 20.49 -26.40
N ARG A 156 33.33 20.51 -27.44
CA ARG A 156 33.74 20.95 -28.77
C ARG A 156 33.79 22.48 -28.86
N LEU A 157 32.95 23.18 -28.10
CA LEU A 157 32.96 24.64 -28.00
C LEU A 157 34.29 25.22 -27.46
N THR A 158 34.98 24.48 -26.61
CA THR A 158 36.30 24.88 -26.07
C THR A 158 37.44 24.86 -27.09
N SER A 159 37.18 24.41 -28.32
CA SER A 159 38.11 24.41 -29.45
C SER A 159 37.51 25.22 -30.59
N ASN A 160 38.13 26.37 -30.95
CA ASN A 160 37.69 27.32 -31.99
C ASN A 160 36.62 26.79 -32.96
N VAL A 161 35.42 27.33 -32.83
CA VAL A 161 34.16 26.72 -33.25
C VAL A 161 33.60 27.54 -34.39
N SER A 162 33.04 26.88 -35.40
CA SER A 162 32.32 27.58 -36.47
C SER A 162 30.96 28.10 -35.99
N ASP A 163 30.42 29.13 -36.63
CA ASP A 163 29.08 29.66 -36.31
C ASP A 163 27.99 28.57 -36.40
N GLU A 164 28.12 27.62 -37.32
CA GLU A 164 27.20 26.49 -37.52
C GLU A 164 27.20 25.49 -36.34
N GLU A 165 28.32 25.37 -35.62
CA GLU A 165 28.41 24.53 -34.42
C GLU A 165 27.87 25.23 -33.18
N TYR A 166 27.91 26.56 -33.14
CA TYR A 166 27.27 27.36 -32.10
C TYR A 166 25.75 27.23 -32.17
N GLU A 167 25.18 27.34 -33.37
CA GLU A 167 23.74 27.21 -33.63
C GLU A 167 23.21 25.83 -33.20
N LYS A 168 23.93 24.74 -33.49
CA LYS A 168 23.57 23.37 -33.05
C LYS A 168 23.52 23.21 -31.53
N ILE A 169 24.27 24.02 -30.80
CA ILE A 169 24.32 23.97 -29.33
C ILE A 169 23.16 24.75 -28.74
N GLU A 170 22.83 25.89 -29.34
CA GLU A 170 21.65 26.66 -28.99
C GLU A 170 20.37 25.86 -29.23
N GLU A 171 20.23 25.21 -30.40
CA GLU A 171 19.12 24.30 -30.70
C GLU A 171 19.01 23.16 -29.67
N ALA A 172 20.14 22.51 -29.35
CA ALA A 172 20.15 21.43 -28.36
C ALA A 172 19.80 21.92 -26.95
N GLN A 173 20.13 23.17 -26.58
CA GLN A 173 19.69 23.75 -25.31
C GLN A 173 18.19 23.96 -25.31
N GLU A 174 17.65 24.53 -26.38
CA GLU A 174 16.24 24.85 -26.50
C GLU A 174 15.37 23.58 -26.47
N GLU A 175 15.78 22.51 -27.17
CA GLU A 175 15.13 21.19 -27.10
C GLU A 175 15.02 20.68 -25.64
N VAL A 176 16.08 20.85 -24.85
CA VAL A 176 16.12 20.40 -23.45
C VAL A 176 15.21 21.24 -22.57
N PHE A 177 15.20 22.56 -22.77
CA PHE A 177 14.34 23.45 -21.99
C PHE A 177 12.85 23.23 -22.30
N GLN A 178 12.50 23.04 -23.58
CA GLN A 178 11.14 22.69 -23.98
C GLN A 178 10.69 21.35 -23.39
N PHE A 179 11.57 20.34 -23.40
CA PHE A 179 11.32 19.06 -22.74
C PHE A 179 11.03 19.24 -21.26
N LEU A 180 11.85 20.03 -20.55
CA LEU A 180 11.69 20.28 -19.12
C LEU A 180 10.41 21.04 -18.81
N GLU A 181 10.06 22.04 -19.62
CA GLU A 181 8.85 22.84 -19.49
C GLU A 181 7.58 22.00 -19.61
N GLN A 182 7.60 20.94 -20.43
CA GLN A 182 6.46 20.03 -20.57
C GLN A 182 6.46 18.94 -19.49
N LYS A 183 7.62 18.34 -19.20
CA LYS A 183 7.69 17.14 -18.35
C LYS A 183 7.66 17.43 -16.86
N ILE A 184 8.27 18.52 -16.39
CA ILE A 184 8.26 18.83 -14.95
C ILE A 184 6.82 19.06 -14.44
N PRO A 185 5.97 19.87 -15.10
CA PRO A 185 4.59 20.06 -14.65
C PRO A 185 3.77 18.77 -14.67
N ALA A 186 3.92 17.95 -15.72
CA ALA A 186 3.23 16.67 -15.81
C ALA A 186 3.60 15.72 -14.64
N LEU A 187 4.88 15.66 -14.26
CA LEU A 187 5.34 14.90 -13.10
C LEU A 187 4.80 15.48 -11.78
N GLN A 188 4.79 16.81 -11.64
CA GLN A 188 4.21 17.47 -10.47
C GLN A 188 2.73 17.12 -10.30
N GLU A 189 1.95 17.16 -11.38
CA GLU A 189 0.53 16.78 -11.37
C GLU A 189 0.33 15.29 -11.00
N SER A 190 1.17 14.41 -11.56
CA SER A 190 1.15 12.97 -11.25
C SER A 190 1.40 12.72 -9.75
N LEU A 191 2.43 13.36 -9.17
CA LEU A 191 2.72 13.28 -7.74
C LEU A 191 1.61 13.87 -6.87
N ILE A 192 1.01 14.99 -7.26
CA ILE A 192 -0.12 15.59 -6.54
C ILE A 192 -1.34 14.66 -6.56
N SER A 193 -1.63 14.04 -7.71
CA SER A 193 -2.73 13.08 -7.85
C SER A 193 -2.53 11.90 -6.91
N GLU A 194 -1.33 11.31 -6.89
CA GLU A 194 -1.05 10.19 -5.99
C GLU A 194 -1.02 10.57 -4.52
N MET A 195 -0.53 11.76 -4.18
CA MET A 195 -0.63 12.27 -2.82
C MET A 195 -2.10 12.39 -2.39
N ARG A 196 -2.98 12.92 -3.24
CA ARG A 196 -4.42 13.05 -2.95
C ARG A 196 -5.10 11.68 -2.79
N LYS A 197 -4.70 10.68 -3.59
CA LYS A 197 -5.17 9.29 -3.42
C LYS A 197 -4.70 8.72 -2.08
N THR A 198 -3.42 8.90 -1.74
CA THR A 198 -2.83 8.42 -0.47
C THR A 198 -3.49 9.05 0.75
N LEU A 199 -3.88 10.33 0.65
CA LEU A 199 -4.60 11.06 1.71
C LEU A 199 -6.11 10.77 1.76
N GLY A 200 -6.65 9.96 0.85
CA GLY A 200 -8.09 9.64 0.80
C GLY A 200 -8.97 10.80 0.34
N VAL A 201 -8.43 11.78 -0.37
CA VAL A 201 -9.19 12.93 -0.93
C VAL A 201 -10.03 12.52 -2.16
N HIS A 202 -9.76 11.34 -2.74
CA HIS A 202 -10.62 10.72 -3.76
C HIS A 202 -11.86 10.01 -3.15
N ILE A 203 -12.61 10.73 -2.33
CA ILE A 203 -13.98 10.35 -1.96
C ILE A 203 -14.91 11.47 -2.46
N GLU A 204 -15.10 11.52 -3.78
CA GLU A 204 -16.28 12.16 -4.37
C GLU A 204 -16.92 11.23 -5.41
N LYS A 205 -18.05 10.67 -4.97
CA LYS A 205 -19.19 10.03 -5.67
C LYS A 205 -18.96 8.79 -6.54
#